data_AF-X1C5Y3-F1
#
_entry.id   AF-X1C5Y3-F1
#
_cell.length_a   1.000
_cell.length_b   1.000
_cell.length_c   1.000
_cell.angle_alpha   90.00
_cell.angle_beta   90.00
_cell.angle_gamma   90.00
#
_symmetry.space_group_name_H-M   'P 1'
#
loop_
_entity.id
_entity.type
_entity.pdbx_description
1 polymer ?
#
loop_
_entity_poly.entity_id
_entity_poly.type
_entity_poly.pdbx_seq_one_letter_code
_entity_poly.pdbx_strand_id
1 'polypeptide(L)'
;VPMKGGNRIVNNLHSNGYKGQIYPVNPNYNEEDELCGFKFNKSVLDIEGEVDLAIFYVNNRIVTNILKDCVKKGIKAAIIQSAGFEEVGVEGLKLRDEIAAITENFSKLHIIGPNCMGISRFDGDYDDKKGGFFTGQFTLTNYKRGNVAIITQSGFLNGGIAPLIFRQYPNLGFRYIVSIGNKMDLGENEFLEYILKDDTVNVIAIYLESFKDPRKFISLCRKAKQLPKKTIILVKGGKTSQGMKAASSHTGALAEDERLIDAIIKQAGVIQANNFFEMFQFLRTFSMMYKSGKKFPIKGNIALVVGSGGMGTIMGDVAMKYGLNFPEFGEN
;
A
#
# COMPACT_ATOMS: atom_id res chain seq x y z
N VAL A 1 -5.54 -10.62 26.94
CA VAL A 1 -6.28 -10.97 25.69
C VAL A 1 -5.67 -10.18 24.55
N PRO A 2 -5.27 -10.79 23.41
CA PRO A 2 -4.79 -10.01 22.28
C PRO A 2 -5.90 -9.03 21.84
N MET A 3 -5.56 -7.75 21.71
CA MET A 3 -6.50 -6.74 21.23
C MET A 3 -7.06 -7.14 19.87
N LYS A 4 -8.39 -7.10 19.71
CA LYS A 4 -9.08 -7.25 18.42
C LYS A 4 -8.54 -6.21 17.43
N GLY A 5 -8.58 -6.50 16.12
CA GLY A 5 -8.02 -5.61 15.10
C GLY A 5 -8.57 -4.18 15.15
N GLY A 6 -9.88 -3.99 15.39
CA GLY A 6 -10.49 -2.67 15.59
C GLY A 6 -9.85 -1.88 16.74
N ASN A 7 -9.52 -2.53 17.85
CA ASN A 7 -8.85 -1.87 18.96
C ASN A 7 -7.42 -1.45 18.58
N ARG A 8 -6.73 -2.26 17.76
CA ARG A 8 -5.38 -1.93 17.27
C ARG A 8 -5.39 -0.73 16.33
N ILE A 9 -6.45 -0.56 15.53
CA ILE A 9 -6.62 0.62 14.66
C ILE A 9 -6.71 1.90 15.50
N VAL A 10 -7.59 1.91 16.52
CA VAL A 10 -7.71 3.06 17.43
C VAL A 10 -6.39 3.35 18.15
N ASN A 11 -5.73 2.31 18.68
CA ASN A 11 -4.44 2.47 19.33
C ASN A 11 -3.35 2.96 18.37
N ASN A 12 -3.37 2.54 17.10
CA ASN A 12 -2.43 3.01 16.09
C ASN A 12 -2.61 4.51 15.80
N LEU A 13 -3.85 4.97 15.64
CA LEU A 13 -4.15 6.39 15.46
C LEU A 13 -3.71 7.20 16.68
N HIS A 14 -4.05 6.73 17.89
CA HIS A 14 -3.71 7.39 19.14
C HIS A 14 -2.19 7.46 19.37
N SER A 15 -1.51 6.31 19.34
CA SER A 15 -0.06 6.22 19.64
C SER A 15 0.83 6.88 18.58
N ASN A 16 0.33 7.06 17.36
CA ASN A 16 1.01 7.80 16.31
C ASN A 16 0.60 9.27 16.23
N GLY A 17 -0.13 9.79 17.22
CA GLY A 17 -0.41 11.21 17.37
C GLY A 17 -1.30 11.78 16.26
N TYR A 18 -2.23 10.98 15.74
CA TYR A 18 -3.28 11.49 14.86
C TYR A 18 -3.99 12.66 15.53
N LYS A 19 -4.14 13.77 14.79
CA LYS A 19 -4.62 15.04 15.33
C LYS A 19 -6.13 15.26 15.20
N GLY A 20 -6.80 14.45 14.37
CA GLY A 20 -8.25 14.48 14.25
C GLY A 20 -8.94 13.76 15.41
N GLN A 21 -10.26 13.94 15.49
CA GLN A 21 -11.09 13.24 16.47
C GLN A 21 -11.18 11.74 16.13
N ILE A 22 -11.23 10.91 17.17
CA ILE A 22 -11.36 9.46 17.05
C ILE A 22 -12.63 9.03 17.79
N TYR A 23 -13.54 8.38 17.07
CA TYR A 23 -14.81 7.88 17.60
C TYR A 23 -14.85 6.36 17.50
N PRO A 24 -14.52 5.60 18.55
CA PRO A 24 -14.78 4.17 18.60
C PRO A 24 -16.30 3.93 18.54
N VAL A 25 -16.74 3.02 17.66
CA VAL A 25 -18.16 2.65 17.53
C VAL A 25 -18.30 1.15 17.74
N ASN A 26 -19.02 0.76 18.79
CA ASN A 26 -19.34 -0.63 19.06
C ASN A 26 -20.55 -0.75 20.01
N PRO A 27 -21.69 -1.31 19.56
CA PRO A 27 -22.90 -1.37 20.36
C PRO A 27 -22.80 -2.27 21.60
N ASN A 28 -21.81 -3.15 21.67
CA ASN A 28 -21.64 -4.09 22.78
C ASN A 28 -20.93 -3.47 24.00
N TYR A 29 -20.29 -2.32 23.85
CA TYR A 29 -19.62 -1.61 24.95
C TYR A 29 -20.54 -0.54 25.53
N ASN A 30 -20.53 -0.37 26.84
CA ASN A 30 -21.33 0.63 27.54
C ASN A 30 -20.69 2.03 27.43
N GLU A 31 -21.45 3.07 27.79
CA GLU A 31 -20.98 4.48 27.69
C GLU A 31 -19.83 4.81 28.66
N GLU A 32 -19.64 3.98 29.68
CA GLU A 32 -18.52 4.07 30.63
C GLU A 32 -17.25 3.37 30.11
N ASP A 33 -17.38 2.49 29.11
CA ASP A 33 -16.22 1.82 28.53
C ASP A 33 -15.43 2.80 27.64
N GLU A 34 -14.11 2.72 27.74
CA GLU A 34 -13.20 3.52 26.93
C GLU A 34 -12.08 2.70 26.30
N LEU A 35 -11.53 3.23 25.21
CA LEU A 35 -10.36 2.70 24.55
C LEU A 35 -9.39 3.85 24.28
N CYS A 36 -8.19 3.81 24.88
CA CYS A 36 -7.20 4.87 24.77
C CYS A 36 -7.74 6.26 25.19
N GLY A 37 -8.65 6.30 26.17
CA GLY A 37 -9.34 7.52 26.63
C GLY A 37 -10.49 8.00 25.74
N PHE A 38 -10.86 7.24 24.71
CA PHE A 38 -12.02 7.53 23.86
C PHE A 38 -13.21 6.65 24.25
N LYS A 39 -14.36 7.27 24.53
CA LYS A 39 -15.61 6.57 24.83
C LYS A 39 -16.19 5.89 23.60
N PHE A 40 -16.85 4.76 23.80
CA PHE A 40 -17.56 4.07 22.73
C PHE A 40 -18.91 4.73 22.42
N ASN A 41 -19.21 4.87 21.13
CA ASN A 41 -20.54 5.19 20.62
C ASN A 41 -21.26 3.89 20.21
N LYS A 42 -22.58 3.85 20.31
CA LYS A 42 -23.37 2.67 19.93
C LYS A 42 -23.57 2.61 18.41
N SER A 43 -23.81 3.76 17.79
CA SER A 43 -23.91 3.95 16.34
C SER A 43 -23.07 5.15 15.87
N VAL A 44 -22.75 5.16 14.58
CA VAL A 44 -22.15 6.32 13.90
C VAL A 44 -23.10 7.52 13.87
N LEU A 45 -24.41 7.29 13.98
CA LEU A 45 -25.42 8.34 14.02
C LEU A 45 -25.41 9.13 15.33
N ASP A 46 -24.94 8.50 16.42
CA ASP A 46 -24.93 9.09 17.77
C ASP A 46 -23.81 10.13 17.96
N ILE A 47 -22.84 10.18 17.03
CA ILE A 47 -21.72 11.11 17.09
C ILE A 47 -22.24 12.52 16.81
N GLU A 48 -22.16 13.46 17.75
CA GLU A 48 -22.70 14.82 17.57
C GLU A 48 -21.97 15.64 16.49
N GLY A 49 -20.72 15.29 16.15
CA GLY A 49 -19.88 15.98 15.17
C GLY A 49 -19.92 15.43 13.74
N GLU A 50 -19.13 16.06 12.86
CA GLU A 50 -18.86 15.59 11.51
C GLU A 50 -17.86 14.43 11.52
N VAL A 51 -18.03 13.50 10.58
CA VAL A 51 -17.15 12.33 10.41
C VAL A 51 -16.76 12.22 8.93
N ASP A 52 -15.48 12.44 8.64
CA ASP A 52 -14.99 12.40 7.25
C ASP A 52 -14.82 10.96 6.72
N LEU A 53 -14.45 10.04 7.61
CA LEU A 53 -14.00 8.69 7.27
C LEU A 53 -14.46 7.67 8.30
N ALA A 54 -15.12 6.60 7.84
CA ALA A 54 -15.46 5.45 8.65
C ALA A 54 -14.49 4.27 8.39
N ILE A 55 -14.01 3.60 9.44
CA ILE A 55 -13.11 2.44 9.32
C ILE A 55 -13.81 1.21 9.87
N PHE A 56 -14.03 0.22 9.01
CA PHE A 56 -14.79 -0.98 9.32
C PHE A 56 -13.83 -2.13 9.64
N TYR A 57 -13.94 -2.62 10.88
CA TYR A 57 -13.35 -3.89 11.31
C TYR A 57 -14.43 -4.74 11.99
N VAL A 58 -15.40 -5.18 11.19
CA VAL A 58 -16.61 -5.89 11.63
C VAL A 58 -16.89 -7.11 10.76
N ASN A 59 -17.87 -7.94 11.09
CA ASN A 59 -18.29 -9.01 10.20
C ASN A 59 -18.90 -8.43 8.91
N ASN A 60 -18.62 -9.02 7.74
CA ASN A 60 -19.14 -8.55 6.45
C ASN A 60 -20.67 -8.44 6.40
N ARG A 61 -21.40 -9.30 7.11
CA ARG A 61 -22.87 -9.34 7.13
C ARG A 61 -23.54 -8.08 7.68
N ILE A 62 -22.83 -7.29 8.48
CA ILE A 62 -23.37 -6.06 9.06
C ILE A 62 -22.84 -4.78 8.38
N VAL A 63 -21.94 -4.92 7.41
CA VAL A 63 -21.30 -3.79 6.73
C VAL A 63 -22.32 -2.95 5.97
N THR A 64 -23.27 -3.57 5.26
CA THR A 64 -24.29 -2.86 4.48
C THR A 64 -25.22 -2.02 5.36
N ASN A 65 -25.60 -2.53 6.54
CA ASN A 65 -26.41 -1.78 7.50
C ASN A 65 -25.67 -0.55 8.04
N ILE A 66 -24.41 -0.72 8.45
CA ILE A 66 -23.61 0.40 8.96
C ILE A 66 -23.32 1.41 7.83
N LEU A 67 -23.11 0.96 6.59
CA LEU A 67 -22.92 1.86 5.44
C LEU A 67 -24.16 2.73 5.17
N LYS A 68 -25.37 2.21 5.33
CA LYS A 68 -26.61 3.02 5.23
C LYS A 68 -26.58 4.16 6.25
N ASP A 69 -26.15 3.88 7.48
CA ASP A 69 -26.00 4.89 8.53
C ASP A 69 -24.88 5.90 8.20
N CYS A 70 -23.75 5.44 7.66
CA CYS A 70 -22.67 6.32 7.21
C CYS A 70 -23.14 7.28 6.10
N VAL A 71 -23.89 6.79 5.11
CA VAL A 71 -24.48 7.61 4.05
C VAL A 71 -25.48 8.61 4.62
N LYS A 72 -26.34 8.19 5.56
CA LYS A 72 -27.28 9.09 6.25
C LYS A 72 -26.55 10.17 7.06
N LYS A 73 -25.42 9.84 7.68
CA LYS A 73 -24.56 10.77 8.42
C LYS A 73 -23.77 11.71 7.50
N GLY A 74 -23.71 11.42 6.20
CA GLY A 74 -22.99 12.23 5.21
C GLY A 74 -21.50 11.96 5.11
N ILE A 75 -21.03 10.81 5.64
CA ILE A 75 -19.62 10.40 5.61
C ILE A 75 -19.16 10.22 4.16
N LYS A 76 -17.98 10.74 3.83
CA LYS A 76 -17.50 10.81 2.44
C LYS A 76 -16.71 9.58 1.99
N ALA A 77 -16.11 8.86 2.94
CA ALA A 77 -15.34 7.68 2.61
C ALA A 77 -15.41 6.59 3.70
N ALA A 78 -15.17 5.34 3.28
CA ALA A 78 -15.02 4.21 4.17
C ALA A 78 -13.78 3.37 3.82
N ILE A 79 -13.04 2.91 4.83
CA ILE A 79 -12.05 1.83 4.69
C ILE A 79 -12.69 0.54 5.22
N ILE A 80 -12.91 -0.42 4.34
CA ILE A 80 -13.49 -1.72 4.71
C ILE A 80 -12.37 -2.75 4.77
N GLN A 81 -11.98 -3.14 6.00
CA GLN A 81 -10.90 -4.12 6.18
C GLN A 81 -11.38 -5.57 6.24
N SER A 82 -12.67 -5.75 6.42
CA SER A 82 -13.30 -7.07 6.48
C SER A 82 -13.18 -7.81 5.16
N ALA A 83 -12.92 -9.11 5.22
CA ALA A 83 -13.04 -10.04 4.12
C ALA A 83 -14.47 -10.62 4.04
N GLY A 84 -14.73 -11.48 3.06
CA GLY A 84 -16.01 -12.12 2.77
C GLY A 84 -16.82 -11.41 1.68
N PHE A 85 -16.18 -10.75 0.72
CA PHE A 85 -16.84 -10.07 -0.40
C PHE A 85 -16.57 -10.80 -1.70
N GLU A 86 -16.36 -10.11 -2.83
CA GLU A 86 -16.25 -10.73 -4.16
C GLU A 86 -15.22 -11.87 -4.25
N GLU A 87 -14.21 -11.90 -3.37
CA GLU A 87 -13.22 -12.97 -3.28
C GLU A 87 -13.78 -14.32 -2.81
N VAL A 88 -14.96 -14.36 -2.18
CA VAL A 88 -15.61 -15.61 -1.73
C VAL A 88 -16.71 -16.10 -2.67
N GLY A 89 -16.88 -15.48 -3.83
CA GLY A 89 -17.80 -15.91 -4.89
C GLY A 89 -19.18 -15.24 -4.83
N VAL A 90 -20.23 -15.99 -5.19
CA VAL A 90 -21.57 -15.45 -5.51
C VAL A 90 -22.19 -14.63 -4.36
N GLU A 91 -22.12 -15.13 -3.13
CA GLU A 91 -22.66 -14.38 -1.97
C GLU A 91 -21.89 -13.08 -1.71
N GLY A 92 -20.59 -13.09 -1.96
CA GLY A 92 -19.75 -11.91 -1.88
C GLY A 92 -20.05 -10.87 -2.95
N LEU A 93 -20.32 -11.32 -4.19
CA LEU A 93 -20.76 -10.45 -5.27
C LEU A 93 -22.10 -9.78 -4.98
N LYS A 94 -23.05 -10.48 -4.34
CA LYS A 94 -24.31 -9.87 -3.88
C LYS A 94 -24.06 -8.73 -2.89
N LEU A 95 -23.14 -8.92 -1.94
CA LEU A 95 -22.76 -7.86 -0.99
C LEU A 95 -22.13 -6.66 -1.71
N ARG A 96 -21.26 -6.90 -2.71
CA ARG A 96 -20.70 -5.82 -3.55
C ARG A 96 -21.80 -5.02 -4.22
N ASP A 97 -22.77 -5.69 -4.84
CA ASP A 97 -23.84 -5.05 -5.58
C ASP A 97 -24.78 -4.26 -4.64
N GLU A 98 -25.06 -4.79 -3.44
CA GLU A 98 -25.80 -4.04 -2.41
C GLU A 98 -25.03 -2.79 -1.95
N ILE A 99 -23.73 -2.90 -1.74
CA ILE A 99 -22.87 -1.75 -1.38
C ILE A 99 -22.88 -0.69 -2.49
N ALA A 100 -22.76 -1.10 -3.76
CA ALA A 100 -22.85 -0.18 -4.88
C ALA A 100 -24.21 0.53 -4.91
N ALA A 101 -25.31 -0.18 -4.64
CA ALA A 101 -26.63 0.43 -4.55
C ALA A 101 -26.76 1.45 -3.39
N ILE A 102 -26.30 1.09 -2.19
CA ILE A 102 -26.33 1.96 -0.99
C ILE A 102 -25.54 3.25 -1.22
N THR A 103 -24.39 3.14 -1.88
CA THR A 103 -23.48 4.26 -2.15
C THR A 103 -23.81 5.03 -3.43
N GLU A 104 -24.88 4.64 -4.14
CA GLU A 104 -25.25 5.16 -5.47
C GLU A 104 -24.07 5.13 -6.44
N ASN A 105 -23.52 3.93 -6.65
CA ASN A 105 -22.30 3.67 -7.41
C ASN A 105 -21.14 4.56 -6.95
N PHE A 106 -20.93 4.60 -5.64
CA PHE A 106 -19.86 5.36 -4.97
C PHE A 106 -19.94 6.89 -5.13
N SER A 107 -21.05 7.44 -5.63
CA SER A 107 -21.23 8.90 -5.74
C SER A 107 -21.53 9.57 -4.39
N LYS A 108 -22.13 8.83 -3.44
CA LYS A 108 -22.43 9.34 -2.09
C LYS A 108 -21.31 9.11 -1.08
N LEU A 109 -20.57 8.00 -1.23
CA LEU A 109 -19.53 7.57 -0.31
C LEU A 109 -18.52 6.69 -1.06
N HIS A 110 -17.24 7.02 -0.96
CA HIS A 110 -16.15 6.27 -1.58
C HIS A 110 -15.64 5.13 -0.70
N ILE A 111 -15.16 4.04 -1.31
CA ILE A 111 -14.71 2.85 -0.59
C ILE A 111 -13.26 2.48 -0.92
N ILE A 112 -12.51 2.19 0.13
CA ILE A 112 -11.16 1.60 0.07
C ILE A 112 -11.28 0.16 0.56
N GLY A 113 -10.78 -0.79 -0.23
CA GLY A 113 -11.02 -2.22 -0.01
C GLY A 113 -12.19 -2.73 -0.86
N PRO A 114 -13.03 -3.65 -0.34
CA PRO A 114 -12.93 -4.32 0.96
C PRO A 114 -11.71 -5.26 1.02
N ASN A 115 -11.62 -6.10 2.07
CA ASN A 115 -10.55 -7.07 2.25
C ASN A 115 -9.14 -6.43 2.15
N CYS A 116 -8.96 -5.34 2.91
CA CYS A 116 -7.71 -4.60 2.95
C CYS A 116 -7.14 -4.52 4.37
N MET A 117 -5.90 -4.04 4.47
CA MET A 117 -5.22 -3.77 5.74
C MET A 117 -5.13 -2.27 6.05
N GLY A 118 -6.02 -1.46 5.46
CA GLY A 118 -6.05 -0.02 5.63
C GLY A 118 -4.84 0.72 5.04
N ILE A 119 -4.69 1.95 5.50
CA ILE A 119 -3.73 2.95 5.02
C ILE A 119 -2.91 3.48 6.19
N SER A 120 -1.62 3.70 5.92
CA SER A 120 -0.67 4.40 6.77
C SER A 120 -0.09 5.58 6.02
N ARG A 121 -0.28 6.79 6.55
CA ARG A 121 0.36 8.03 6.11
C ARG A 121 1.26 8.54 7.22
N PHE A 122 2.50 8.84 6.86
CA PHE A 122 3.54 9.27 7.78
C PHE A 122 3.74 10.79 7.60
N ASP A 123 3.28 11.60 8.57
CA ASP A 123 3.28 13.07 8.46
C ASP A 123 4.54 13.72 9.04
N GLY A 124 4.88 14.93 8.61
CA GLY A 124 6.03 15.70 9.11
C GLY A 124 7.35 15.44 8.37
N ASP A 125 8.31 16.36 8.57
CA ASP A 125 9.68 16.24 8.09
C ASP A 125 10.47 15.24 8.94
N TYR A 126 11.74 14.98 8.56
CA TYR A 126 12.63 13.92 9.07
C TYR A 126 12.94 13.92 10.59
N ASP A 127 12.20 14.66 11.42
CA ASP A 127 12.38 14.76 12.87
C ASP A 127 11.50 13.79 13.70
N ASP A 128 11.98 13.47 14.90
CA ASP A 128 11.50 12.44 15.86
C ASP A 128 10.06 12.58 16.38
N LYS A 129 9.30 13.59 15.94
CA LYS A 129 7.91 13.78 16.40
C LYS A 129 6.96 12.82 15.70
N LYS A 130 6.57 11.70 16.32
CA LYS A 130 5.54 10.77 15.79
C LYS A 130 4.23 11.49 15.48
N GLY A 131 3.68 11.21 14.31
CA GLY A 131 2.60 11.97 13.67
C GLY A 131 2.21 11.30 12.37
N GLY A 132 0.93 11.03 12.19
CA GLY A 132 0.39 10.48 10.95
C GLY A 132 -0.98 9.84 11.14
N PHE A 133 -1.44 9.15 10.10
CA PHE A 133 -2.72 8.48 10.05
C PHE A 133 -2.49 6.98 9.78
N PHE A 134 -2.78 6.13 10.76
CA PHE A 134 -2.41 4.71 10.72
C PHE A 134 -3.62 3.84 11.02
N THR A 135 -4.12 3.15 10.00
CA THR A 135 -5.31 2.29 10.12
C THR A 135 -4.99 0.81 9.98
N GLY A 136 -3.72 0.43 10.02
CA GLY A 136 -3.33 -0.97 9.98
C GLY A 136 -3.76 -1.76 11.22
N GLN A 137 -3.89 -3.08 11.06
CA GLN A 137 -4.24 -4.03 12.13
C GLN A 137 -3.04 -4.45 12.98
N PHE A 138 -1.85 -3.92 12.69
CA PHE A 138 -0.61 -4.21 13.38
C PHE A 138 -0.05 -2.92 13.95
N THR A 139 0.40 -2.98 15.19
CA THR A 139 0.91 -1.80 15.89
C THR A 139 2.21 -1.34 15.21
N LEU A 140 2.18 -0.14 14.64
CA LEU A 140 3.35 0.47 13.98
C LEU A 140 3.92 1.55 14.90
N THR A 141 4.93 1.19 15.69
CA THR A 141 5.56 2.08 16.68
C THR A 141 7.01 2.41 16.38
N ASN A 142 7.66 1.61 15.55
CA ASN A 142 9.04 1.81 15.12
C ASN A 142 9.10 1.85 13.59
N TYR A 143 9.27 3.06 13.05
CA TYR A 143 9.36 3.31 11.63
C TYR A 143 10.20 4.56 11.38
N LYS A 144 10.71 4.68 10.16
CA LYS A 144 11.36 5.89 9.68
C LYS A 144 10.47 6.57 8.65
N ARG A 145 10.45 7.90 8.70
CA ARG A 145 9.81 8.72 7.66
C ARG A 145 10.73 8.87 6.46
N GLY A 146 10.15 8.99 5.29
CA GLY A 146 10.93 9.23 4.09
C GLY A 146 10.12 9.21 2.82
N ASN A 147 10.82 9.01 1.72
CA ASN A 147 10.34 9.27 0.37
C ASN A 147 9.78 8.03 -0.35
N VAL A 148 9.43 6.98 0.39
CA VAL A 148 8.89 5.73 -0.18
C VAL A 148 7.38 5.65 0.00
N ALA A 149 6.67 5.34 -1.07
CA ALA A 149 5.26 4.95 -1.02
C ALA A 149 5.09 3.49 -1.44
N ILE A 150 4.15 2.78 -0.81
CA ILE A 150 3.75 1.43 -1.19
C ILE A 150 2.25 1.41 -1.47
N ILE A 151 1.85 0.88 -2.62
CA ILE A 151 0.46 0.52 -2.96
C ILE A 151 0.41 -1.00 -3.11
N THR A 152 -0.48 -1.68 -2.41
CA THR A 152 -0.53 -3.16 -2.40
C THR A 152 -1.96 -3.68 -2.47
N GLN A 153 -2.23 -4.54 -3.47
CA GLN A 153 -3.52 -5.24 -3.55
C GLN A 153 -3.68 -6.21 -2.37
N SER A 154 -2.66 -6.99 -2.04
CA SER A 154 -2.70 -7.87 -0.87
C SER A 154 -2.46 -7.09 0.44
N GLY A 155 -3.23 -7.44 1.48
CA GLY A 155 -3.01 -6.96 2.85
C GLY A 155 -1.68 -7.42 3.47
N PHE A 156 -1.07 -8.47 2.93
CA PHE A 156 0.15 -9.08 3.46
C PHE A 156 1.31 -8.10 3.62
N LEU A 157 1.42 -7.10 2.74
CA LEU A 157 2.48 -6.10 2.81
C LEU A 157 2.26 -5.03 3.91
N ASN A 158 1.03 -4.57 4.17
CA ASN A 158 0.78 -3.56 5.21
C ASN A 158 0.66 -4.19 6.62
N GLY A 159 0.27 -5.46 6.71
CA GLY A 159 0.08 -6.15 8.00
C GLY A 159 1.17 -7.14 8.40
N GLY A 160 1.71 -7.93 7.46
CA GLY A 160 2.67 -8.99 7.77
C GLY A 160 4.12 -8.56 7.58
N ILE A 161 4.44 -8.04 6.39
CA ILE A 161 5.84 -7.76 6.02
C ILE A 161 6.30 -6.35 6.43
N ALA A 162 5.45 -5.32 6.43
CA ALA A 162 5.83 -3.96 6.85
C ALA A 162 6.64 -3.90 8.17
N PRO A 163 6.21 -4.55 9.27
CA PRO A 163 7.01 -4.61 10.50
C PRO A 163 8.39 -5.27 10.32
N LEU A 164 8.47 -6.33 9.50
CA LEU A 164 9.73 -7.02 9.20
C LEU A 164 10.67 -6.12 8.38
N ILE A 165 10.15 -5.39 7.39
CA ILE A 165 10.92 -4.42 6.60
C ILE A 165 11.45 -3.32 7.50
N PHE A 166 10.62 -2.76 8.37
CA PHE A 166 11.04 -1.67 9.26
C PHE A 166 12.15 -2.13 10.19
N ARG A 167 12.08 -3.37 10.69
CA ARG A 167 13.13 -3.98 11.51
C ARG A 167 14.41 -4.28 10.71
N GLN A 168 14.29 -4.83 9.51
CA GLN A 168 15.44 -5.24 8.70
C GLN A 168 16.14 -4.05 8.05
N TYR A 169 15.39 -2.99 7.72
CA TYR A 169 15.87 -1.80 7.03
C TYR A 169 15.42 -0.52 7.75
N PRO A 170 15.91 -0.27 8.98
CA PRO A 170 15.47 0.87 9.80
C PRO A 170 15.79 2.24 9.17
N ASN A 171 16.67 2.27 8.17
CA ASN A 171 17.01 3.48 7.43
C ASN A 171 16.12 3.76 6.20
N LEU A 172 15.27 2.80 5.80
CA LEU A 172 14.31 2.99 4.74
C LEU A 172 13.09 3.72 5.30
N GLY A 173 12.78 4.89 4.75
CA GLY A 173 11.73 5.76 5.27
C GLY A 173 10.50 5.80 4.38
N PHE A 174 9.32 5.79 4.97
CA PHE A 174 8.03 5.71 4.29
C PHE A 174 7.23 7.01 4.43
N ARG A 175 6.43 7.31 3.41
CA ARG A 175 5.43 8.38 3.38
C ARG A 175 4.01 7.81 3.34
N TYR A 176 3.81 6.76 2.54
CA TYR A 176 2.52 6.10 2.37
C TYR A 176 2.68 4.58 2.33
N ILE A 177 1.77 3.86 2.96
CA ILE A 177 1.52 2.44 2.72
C ILE A 177 0.02 2.25 2.61
N VAL A 178 -0.44 1.81 1.45
CA VAL A 178 -1.86 1.72 1.10
C VAL A 178 -2.18 0.28 0.72
N SER A 179 -3.00 -0.39 1.52
CA SER A 179 -3.61 -1.65 1.12
C SER A 179 -4.96 -1.39 0.47
N ILE A 180 -5.10 -1.77 -0.80
CA ILE A 180 -6.29 -1.49 -1.61
C ILE A 180 -7.28 -2.65 -1.70
N GLY A 181 -6.88 -3.86 -1.27
CA GLY A 181 -7.74 -5.03 -1.17
C GLY A 181 -8.39 -5.41 -2.51
N ASN A 182 -9.69 -5.64 -2.51
CA ASN A 182 -10.43 -6.03 -3.72
C ASN A 182 -10.66 -4.89 -4.72
N LYS A 183 -10.43 -3.63 -4.31
CA LYS A 183 -10.52 -2.44 -5.18
C LYS A 183 -11.92 -2.20 -5.73
N MET A 184 -12.94 -2.41 -4.89
CA MET A 184 -14.35 -2.28 -5.27
C MET A 184 -14.65 -0.89 -5.85
N ASP A 185 -14.12 0.16 -5.21
CA ASP A 185 -14.20 1.55 -5.69
C ASP A 185 -12.80 2.15 -5.93
N LEU A 186 -12.11 2.63 -4.89
CA LEU A 186 -10.79 3.24 -5.06
C LEU A 186 -9.72 2.15 -5.21
N GLY A 187 -8.90 2.27 -6.26
CA GLY A 187 -7.87 1.30 -6.60
C GLY A 187 -6.49 1.91 -6.78
N GLU A 188 -5.60 1.16 -7.42
CA GLU A 188 -4.21 1.55 -7.64
C GLU A 188 -4.05 2.89 -8.37
N ASN A 189 -4.99 3.21 -9.26
CA ASN A 189 -4.92 4.38 -10.11
C ASN A 189 -5.16 5.67 -9.32
N GLU A 190 -6.18 5.69 -8.47
CA GLU A 190 -6.54 6.87 -7.67
C GLU A 190 -5.44 7.18 -6.65
N PHE A 191 -4.90 6.14 -6.00
CA PHE A 191 -3.78 6.32 -5.07
C PHE A 191 -2.48 6.71 -5.78
N LEU A 192 -2.16 6.09 -6.93
CA LEU A 192 -0.99 6.49 -7.70
C LEU A 192 -1.10 7.94 -8.15
N GLU A 193 -2.26 8.35 -8.67
CA GLU A 193 -2.51 9.73 -9.08
C GLU A 193 -2.34 10.73 -7.92
N TYR A 194 -2.84 10.40 -6.73
CA TYR A 194 -2.65 11.21 -5.52
C TYR A 194 -1.16 11.29 -5.14
N ILE A 195 -0.46 10.16 -5.08
CA ILE A 195 0.94 10.05 -4.65
C ILE A 195 1.91 10.72 -5.65
N LEU A 196 1.55 10.80 -6.92
CA LEU A 196 2.33 11.52 -7.93
C LEU A 196 2.30 13.05 -7.74
N LYS A 197 1.33 13.58 -6.98
CA LYS A 197 1.26 15.00 -6.62
C LYS A 197 2.10 15.34 -5.37
N ASP A 198 2.51 14.34 -4.59
CA ASP A 198 3.40 14.50 -3.43
C ASP A 198 4.86 14.47 -3.86
N ASP A 199 5.52 15.63 -3.80
CA ASP A 199 6.92 15.86 -4.17
C ASP A 199 7.93 15.29 -3.16
N THR A 200 7.49 14.99 -1.93
CA THR A 200 8.31 14.33 -0.91
C THR A 200 8.50 12.84 -1.19
N VAL A 201 7.68 12.25 -2.06
CA VAL A 201 7.79 10.84 -2.47
C VAL A 201 8.66 10.74 -3.71
N ASN A 202 9.70 9.91 -3.69
CA ASN A 202 10.55 9.66 -4.85
C ASN A 202 10.44 8.24 -5.40
N VAL A 203 10.09 7.27 -4.55
CA VAL A 203 10.03 5.87 -4.95
C VAL A 203 8.68 5.29 -4.59
N ILE A 204 8.01 4.68 -5.57
CA ILE A 204 6.68 4.11 -5.41
C ILE A 204 6.78 2.62 -5.73
N ALA A 205 6.57 1.76 -4.75
CA ALA A 205 6.40 0.34 -4.97
C ALA A 205 4.92 0.01 -5.12
N ILE A 206 4.61 -0.83 -6.10
CA ILE A 206 3.25 -1.27 -6.38
C ILE A 206 3.26 -2.80 -6.46
N TYR A 207 2.34 -3.45 -5.74
CA TYR A 207 2.05 -4.87 -5.90
C TYR A 207 0.61 -5.05 -6.37
N LEU A 208 0.44 -5.71 -7.52
CA LEU A 208 -0.88 -5.98 -8.11
C LEU A 208 -0.97 -7.43 -8.54
N GLU A 209 -2.15 -8.01 -8.34
CA GLU A 209 -2.53 -9.31 -8.88
C GLU A 209 -3.33 -9.12 -10.18
N SER A 210 -4.07 -8.02 -10.28
CA SER A 210 -4.83 -7.60 -11.46
C SER A 210 -4.85 -6.07 -11.59
N PHE A 211 -5.10 -5.57 -12.79
CA PHE A 211 -5.32 -4.14 -13.03
C PHE A 211 -6.81 -3.82 -13.11
N LYS A 212 -7.25 -2.74 -12.45
CA LYS A 212 -8.65 -2.27 -12.56
C LYS A 212 -8.87 -1.52 -13.88
N ASP A 213 -7.97 -0.61 -14.20
CA ASP A 213 -7.89 0.07 -15.50
C ASP A 213 -6.41 0.15 -15.92
N PRO A 214 -5.94 -0.82 -16.74
CA PRO A 214 -4.56 -0.84 -17.21
C PRO A 214 -4.17 0.40 -18.02
N ARG A 215 -5.10 0.98 -18.80
CA ARG A 215 -4.81 2.14 -19.66
C ARG A 215 -4.52 3.37 -18.82
N LYS A 216 -5.36 3.61 -17.79
CA LYS A 216 -5.12 4.69 -16.82
C LYS A 216 -3.83 4.45 -16.05
N PHE A 217 -3.55 3.22 -15.61
CA PHE A 217 -2.30 2.87 -14.93
C PHE A 217 -1.07 3.22 -15.77
N ILE A 218 -1.03 2.78 -17.04
CA ILE A 218 0.06 3.06 -17.97
C ILE A 218 0.23 4.57 -18.20
N SER A 219 -0.87 5.32 -18.32
CA SER A 219 -0.84 6.77 -18.46
C SER A 219 -0.19 7.45 -17.25
N LEU A 220 -0.57 7.03 -16.03
CA LEU A 220 0.02 7.52 -14.79
C LEU A 220 1.51 7.16 -14.68
N CYS A 221 1.92 5.96 -15.10
CA CYS A 221 3.33 5.58 -15.15
C CYS A 221 4.14 6.45 -16.12
N ARG A 222 3.60 6.74 -17.31
CA ARG A 222 4.24 7.66 -18.27
C ARG A 222 4.37 9.07 -17.70
N LYS A 223 3.34 9.57 -17.01
CA LYS A 223 3.39 10.84 -16.29
C LYS A 223 4.48 10.82 -15.22
N ALA A 224 4.56 9.75 -14.42
CA ALA A 224 5.58 9.59 -13.39
C ALA A 224 7.00 9.61 -13.96
N LYS A 225 7.23 8.98 -15.11
CA LYS A 225 8.52 8.97 -15.82
C LYS A 225 9.00 10.36 -16.23
N GLN A 226 8.08 11.30 -16.45
CA GLN A 226 8.39 12.69 -16.79
C GLN A 226 8.68 13.55 -15.55
N LEU A 227 8.35 13.07 -14.35
CA LEU A 227 8.60 13.81 -13.11
C LEU A 227 10.06 13.63 -12.65
N PRO A 228 10.69 14.68 -12.13
CA PRO A 228 12.03 14.58 -11.57
C PRO A 228 12.01 13.67 -10.34
N LYS A 229 13.03 12.83 -10.21
CA LYS A 229 13.23 11.97 -9.04
C LYS A 229 12.02 11.11 -8.68
N LYS A 230 11.32 10.56 -9.68
CA LYS A 230 10.27 9.55 -9.50
C LYS A 230 10.64 8.22 -10.15
N THR A 231 10.61 7.16 -9.34
CA THR A 231 10.73 5.78 -9.82
C THR A 231 9.53 4.98 -9.35
N ILE A 232 8.90 4.25 -10.28
CA ILE A 232 7.88 3.25 -9.98
C ILE A 232 8.51 1.86 -10.10
N ILE A 233 8.30 1.03 -9.08
CA ILE A 233 8.71 -0.38 -9.03
C ILE A 233 7.44 -1.21 -8.92
N LEU A 234 7.26 -2.20 -9.81
CA LEU A 234 6.10 -3.08 -9.81
C LEU A 234 6.51 -4.53 -9.55
N VAL A 235 5.79 -5.18 -8.64
CA VAL A 235 5.70 -6.64 -8.57
C VAL A 235 4.31 -7.04 -9.07
N LYS A 236 4.25 -7.74 -10.20
CA LYS A 236 3.01 -8.32 -10.72
C LYS A 236 2.88 -9.76 -10.21
N GLY A 237 1.80 -10.06 -9.49
CA GLY A 237 1.38 -11.41 -9.16
C GLY A 237 0.77 -12.11 -10.38
N GLY A 238 0.84 -13.44 -10.38
CA GLY A 238 0.24 -14.24 -11.44
C GLY A 238 1.01 -14.22 -12.77
N LYS A 239 2.35 -14.28 -12.73
CA LYS A 239 3.23 -14.30 -13.92
C LYS A 239 3.36 -15.63 -14.66
N THR A 240 2.62 -16.63 -14.23
CA THR A 240 2.68 -17.97 -14.82
C THR A 240 1.28 -18.50 -14.91
N SER A 241 1.02 -19.49 -15.78
CA SER A 241 -0.29 -20.13 -15.84
C SER A 241 -0.74 -20.66 -14.47
N GLN A 242 0.19 -21.16 -13.66
CA GLN A 242 -0.07 -21.59 -12.28
C GLN A 242 -0.34 -20.41 -11.34
N GLY A 243 0.45 -19.35 -11.41
CA GLY A 243 0.26 -18.14 -10.62
C GLY A 243 -1.03 -17.41 -10.96
N MET A 244 -1.40 -17.35 -12.24
CA MET A 244 -2.66 -16.79 -12.73
C MET A 244 -3.83 -17.57 -12.16
N LYS A 245 -3.81 -18.91 -12.22
CA LYS A 245 -4.84 -19.75 -11.60
C LYS A 245 -4.97 -19.50 -10.10
N ALA A 246 -3.85 -19.37 -9.39
CA ALA A 246 -3.86 -19.05 -7.96
C ALA A 246 -4.46 -17.66 -7.69
N ALA A 247 -4.07 -16.64 -8.47
CA ALA A 247 -4.58 -15.28 -8.35
C ALA A 247 -6.06 -15.18 -8.74
N SER A 248 -6.50 -15.85 -9.82
CA SER A 248 -7.89 -15.84 -10.28
C SER A 248 -8.81 -16.56 -9.30
N SER A 249 -8.37 -17.65 -8.68
CA SER A 249 -9.13 -18.35 -7.64
C SER A 249 -9.24 -17.53 -6.34
N HIS A 250 -8.31 -16.60 -6.11
CA HIS A 250 -8.28 -15.77 -4.90
C HIS A 250 -8.92 -14.38 -5.10
N THR A 251 -8.99 -13.85 -6.32
CA THR A 251 -9.50 -12.49 -6.60
C THR A 251 -10.66 -12.43 -7.59
N GLY A 252 -10.96 -13.54 -8.29
CA GLY A 252 -12.00 -13.60 -9.31
C GLY A 252 -11.70 -12.81 -10.61
N ALA A 253 -10.47 -12.28 -10.77
CA ALA A 253 -10.10 -11.50 -11.96
C ALA A 253 -9.83 -12.36 -13.21
N LEU A 254 -10.17 -11.82 -14.39
CA LEU A 254 -9.89 -12.42 -15.70
C LEU A 254 -8.38 -12.49 -16.00
N ALA A 255 -7.95 -13.50 -16.74
CA ALA A 255 -6.58 -13.66 -17.17
C ALA A 255 -6.18 -12.59 -18.21
N GLU A 256 -5.01 -11.98 -18.03
CA GLU A 256 -4.46 -10.94 -18.89
C GLU A 256 -3.31 -11.50 -19.77
N ASP A 257 -3.06 -10.93 -20.96
CA ASP A 257 -1.85 -11.26 -21.75
C ASP A 257 -0.62 -10.62 -21.10
N GLU A 258 0.10 -11.44 -20.34
CA GLU A 258 1.27 -11.02 -19.57
C GLU A 258 2.38 -10.43 -20.44
N ARG A 259 2.66 -10.98 -21.62
CA ARG A 259 3.76 -10.50 -22.47
C ARG A 259 3.50 -9.09 -22.96
N LEU A 260 2.24 -8.82 -23.32
CA LEU A 260 1.81 -7.50 -23.74
C LEU A 260 1.90 -6.49 -22.59
N ILE A 261 1.43 -6.88 -21.40
CA ILE A 261 1.49 -6.05 -20.20
C ILE A 261 2.94 -5.72 -19.82
N ASP A 262 3.82 -6.72 -19.80
CA ASP A 262 5.24 -6.53 -19.46
C ASP A 262 5.94 -5.58 -20.43
N ALA A 263 5.70 -5.74 -21.73
CA ALA A 263 6.27 -4.86 -22.75
C ALA A 263 5.81 -3.41 -22.57
N ILE A 264 4.52 -3.18 -22.31
CA ILE A 264 3.97 -1.83 -22.16
C ILE A 264 4.43 -1.18 -20.85
N ILE A 265 4.50 -1.95 -19.76
CA ILE A 265 5.00 -1.48 -18.45
C ILE A 265 6.46 -1.03 -18.56
N LYS A 266 7.29 -1.81 -19.26
CA LYS A 266 8.68 -1.44 -19.53
C LYS A 266 8.79 -0.16 -20.35
N GLN A 267 7.97 0.00 -21.39
CA GLN A 267 7.93 1.24 -22.18
C GLN A 267 7.49 2.45 -21.34
N ALA A 268 6.59 2.24 -20.37
CA ALA A 268 6.14 3.27 -19.42
C ALA A 268 7.22 3.68 -18.39
N GLY A 269 8.39 3.04 -18.39
CA GLY A 269 9.50 3.38 -17.48
C GLY A 269 9.36 2.81 -16.08
N VAL A 270 8.49 1.80 -15.91
CA VAL A 270 8.34 1.09 -14.64
C VAL A 270 9.43 0.04 -14.52
N ILE A 271 10.06 -0.05 -13.36
CA ILE A 271 11.01 -1.11 -13.03
C ILE A 271 10.23 -2.32 -12.53
N GLN A 272 10.39 -3.46 -13.18
CA GLN A 272 9.71 -4.68 -12.77
C GLN A 272 10.61 -5.49 -11.84
N ALA A 273 10.11 -5.81 -10.65
CA ALA A 273 10.72 -6.76 -9.74
C ALA A 273 10.03 -8.13 -9.87
N ASN A 274 10.80 -9.19 -9.64
CA ASN A 274 10.34 -10.58 -9.71
C ASN A 274 9.66 -11.02 -8.42
N ASN A 275 10.03 -10.43 -7.30
CA ASN A 275 9.49 -10.75 -5.98
C ASN A 275 9.66 -9.58 -5.02
N PHE A 276 9.11 -9.72 -3.81
CA PHE A 276 9.19 -8.68 -2.79
C PHE A 276 10.62 -8.40 -2.33
N PHE A 277 11.49 -9.40 -2.26
CA PHE A 277 12.88 -9.18 -1.87
C PHE A 277 13.59 -8.22 -2.83
N GLU A 278 13.49 -8.47 -4.13
CA GLU A 278 14.05 -7.61 -5.17
C GLU A 278 13.41 -6.21 -5.16
N MET A 279 12.08 -6.13 -5.00
CA MET A 279 11.38 -4.85 -4.83
C MET A 279 11.96 -4.03 -3.68
N PHE A 280 12.25 -4.65 -2.54
CA PHE A 280 12.86 -3.95 -1.40
C PHE A 280 14.31 -3.53 -1.67
N GLN A 281 15.10 -4.31 -2.40
CA GLN A 281 16.45 -3.87 -2.80
C GLN A 281 16.39 -2.65 -3.73
N PHE A 282 15.45 -2.61 -4.67
CA PHE A 282 15.24 -1.43 -5.50
C PHE A 282 14.76 -0.24 -4.67
N LEU A 283 13.76 -0.41 -3.80
CA LEU A 283 13.26 0.66 -2.93
C LEU A 283 14.40 1.30 -2.13
N ARG A 284 15.25 0.50 -1.50
CA ARG A 284 16.42 0.97 -0.73
C ARG A 284 17.40 1.75 -1.60
N THR A 285 17.78 1.17 -2.73
CA THR A 285 18.77 1.77 -3.65
C THR A 285 18.27 3.11 -4.19
N PHE A 286 17.06 3.16 -4.75
CA PHE A 286 16.50 4.40 -5.29
C PHE A 286 16.25 5.45 -4.19
N SER A 287 15.71 5.04 -3.04
CA SER A 287 15.46 5.97 -1.92
C SER A 287 16.77 6.62 -1.46
N MET A 288 17.82 5.82 -1.26
CA MET A 288 19.14 6.29 -0.85
C MET A 288 19.77 7.21 -1.91
N MET A 289 19.73 6.81 -3.18
CA MET A 289 20.30 7.59 -4.27
C MET A 289 19.63 8.97 -4.39
N TYR A 290 18.30 9.03 -4.36
CA TYR A 290 17.57 10.31 -4.41
C TYR A 290 17.88 11.22 -3.22
N LYS A 291 18.00 10.66 -2.01
CA LYS A 291 18.37 11.41 -0.80
C LYS A 291 19.80 11.93 -0.84
N SER A 292 20.72 11.17 -1.44
CA SER A 292 22.13 11.57 -1.53
C SER A 292 22.40 12.71 -2.53
N GLY A 293 21.44 13.06 -3.38
CA GLY A 293 21.64 14.04 -4.45
C GLY A 293 22.55 13.56 -5.60
N LYS A 294 23.06 12.32 -5.52
CA LYS A 294 23.91 11.74 -6.56
C LYS A 294 23.13 11.54 -7.85
N LYS A 295 23.80 11.72 -8.98
CA LYS A 295 23.25 11.40 -10.30
C LYS A 295 23.26 9.88 -10.49
N PHE A 296 22.17 9.34 -11.03
CA PHE A 296 22.15 7.93 -11.42
C PHE A 296 23.09 7.71 -12.60
N PRO A 297 23.93 6.67 -12.57
CA PRO A 297 24.70 6.28 -13.74
C PRO A 297 23.73 5.80 -14.82
N ILE A 298 23.80 6.42 -16.01
CA ILE A 298 22.97 6.06 -17.17
C ILE A 298 23.65 4.99 -18.02
N LYS A 299 24.98 4.95 -17.98
CA LYS A 299 25.85 4.00 -18.67
C LYS A 299 27.18 3.88 -17.92
N GLY A 300 27.90 2.79 -18.14
CA GLY A 300 29.26 2.61 -17.64
C GLY A 300 29.51 1.23 -17.04
N ASN A 301 30.71 1.08 -16.50
CA ASN A 301 31.18 -0.10 -15.79
C ASN A 301 31.03 0.11 -14.28
N ILE A 302 31.12 -0.97 -13.51
CA ILE A 302 31.02 -0.93 -12.05
C ILE A 302 32.36 -1.27 -11.41
N ALA A 303 32.81 -0.43 -10.47
CA ALA A 303 33.94 -0.75 -9.61
C ALA A 303 33.41 -1.45 -8.35
N LEU A 304 34.07 -2.53 -7.95
CA LEU A 304 33.68 -3.33 -6.80
C LEU A 304 34.83 -3.40 -5.79
N VAL A 305 34.54 -3.05 -4.53
CA VAL A 305 35.48 -3.22 -3.41
C VAL A 305 34.92 -4.31 -2.51
N VAL A 306 35.60 -5.47 -2.45
CA VAL A 306 35.19 -6.63 -1.63
C VAL A 306 36.32 -7.09 -0.72
N GLY A 307 35.98 -7.62 0.44
CA GLY A 307 36.97 -8.22 1.36
C GLY A 307 37.23 -9.72 1.12
N SER A 308 36.60 -10.35 0.12
CA SER A 308 36.73 -11.79 -0.16
C SER A 308 36.74 -12.08 -1.64
N GLY A 309 37.74 -12.85 -2.10
CA GLY A 309 37.84 -13.28 -3.50
C GLY A 309 36.60 -14.03 -4.00
N GLY A 310 36.00 -14.88 -3.17
CA GLY A 310 34.78 -15.61 -3.54
C GLY A 310 33.57 -14.69 -3.78
N MET A 311 33.45 -13.60 -3.00
CA MET A 311 32.43 -12.57 -3.29
C MET A 311 32.74 -11.84 -4.59
N GLY A 312 34.02 -11.57 -4.87
CA GLY A 312 34.46 -10.95 -6.12
C GLY A 312 34.07 -11.78 -7.35
N THR A 313 34.30 -13.10 -7.31
CA THR A 313 33.91 -14.03 -8.37
C THR A 313 32.40 -13.99 -8.62
N ILE A 314 31.58 -14.18 -7.57
CA ILE A 314 30.11 -14.18 -7.69
C ILE A 314 29.61 -12.84 -8.24
N MET A 315 30.16 -11.71 -7.77
CA MET A 315 29.74 -10.40 -8.24
C MET A 315 30.18 -10.13 -9.69
N GLY A 316 31.30 -10.70 -10.15
CA GLY A 316 31.72 -10.67 -11.55
C GLY A 316 30.69 -11.35 -12.45
N ASP A 317 30.24 -12.55 -12.08
CA ASP A 317 29.20 -13.28 -12.81
C ASP A 317 27.87 -12.49 -12.85
N VAL A 318 27.49 -11.89 -11.72
CA VAL A 318 26.28 -11.06 -11.63
C VAL A 318 26.41 -9.80 -12.50
N ALA A 319 27.57 -9.12 -12.49
CA ALA A 319 27.82 -7.94 -13.30
C ALA A 319 27.65 -8.27 -14.80
N MET A 320 28.31 -9.33 -15.25
CA MET A 320 28.26 -9.80 -16.63
C MET A 320 26.84 -10.20 -17.06
N LYS A 321 26.08 -10.88 -16.17
CA LYS A 321 24.67 -11.21 -16.41
C LYS A 321 23.81 -9.97 -16.74
N TYR A 322 24.15 -8.82 -16.17
CA TYR A 322 23.45 -7.55 -16.43
C TYR A 322 24.18 -6.65 -17.43
N GLY A 323 25.20 -7.16 -18.14
CA GLY A 323 25.94 -6.42 -19.17
C GLY A 323 26.86 -5.33 -18.61
N LEU A 324 27.29 -5.45 -17.35
CA LEU A 324 28.22 -4.55 -16.69
C LEU A 324 29.61 -5.20 -16.61
N ASN A 325 30.67 -4.45 -16.87
CA ASN A 325 32.04 -4.92 -16.70
C ASN A 325 32.68 -4.29 -15.47
N PHE A 326 33.77 -4.90 -15.00
CA PHE A 326 34.68 -4.27 -14.05
C PHE A 326 35.75 -3.47 -14.81
N PRO A 327 36.07 -2.24 -14.39
CA PRO A 327 37.18 -1.51 -14.99
C PRO A 327 38.50 -2.19 -14.66
N GLU A 328 39.44 -2.15 -15.59
CA GLU A 328 40.85 -2.35 -15.25
C GLU A 328 41.32 -1.12 -14.47
N PHE A 329 41.78 -1.34 -13.24
CA PHE A 329 42.38 -0.27 -12.45
C PHE A 329 43.80 -0.03 -12.97
N GLY A 330 44.14 1.23 -13.23
CA GLY A 330 45.53 1.62 -13.48
C GLY A 330 46.39 1.42 -12.24
N GLU A 331 47.70 1.43 -12.41
CA GLU A 331 48.66 1.28 -11.30
C GLU A 331 48.69 2.47 -10.33
N ASN A 332 47.94 3.55 -10.60
CA ASN A 332 47.87 4.78 -9.80
C ASN A 332 46.44 5.17 -9.42
#